data_AF-A0A0V0VIV6-F1
#
_entry.id   AF-A0A0V0VIV6-F1
#
_cell.length_a   1.000
_cell.length_b   1.000
_cell.length_c   1.000
_cell.angle_alpha   90.00
_cell.angle_beta   90.00
_cell.angle_gamma   90.00
#
_symmetry.space_group_name_H-M   'P 1'
#
loop_
_entity.id
_entity.type
_entity.pdbx_description
1 polymer ?
#
loop_
_entity_poly.entity_id
_entity_poly.type
_entity_poly.pdbx_seq_one_letter_code
_entity_poly.pdbx_strand_id
1 'polypeptide(L)'
;MHLTAFAVISLFAFSFLTESRSIWNEMKKHSRVSKDTIQANMEFMQKLKAQMTETSPRENKFRKRIIVDESGEKKPFENSELFQTDVMLSKSDIEILSDELLHDKQHKKSSSSTRSGIIKNLNNRWPTVIPYKFESNATVEDEKNSPVNESQVELGLKWWEEHTCLTFVRNDNPSEDTDYLSFIDDVGCWSYIGKQGGRQEISLPGYCSPLYVVTHEVAHALGLHHTQNRPDRDRYVYLNHTNIKSSKAHNYRLTTFDAVDVEGIPYDYQSVMHYPSKGFALDSNYDVIISRDPLYVTSFGFQEEPSFYDIKLVNKHYCSESCSHITNKCKNGGYPNPKYCNKCICPSFFEGEFCQSVKKTDDPKCGQRVIKPTSTPSKLNMTGHANCIWKVKVPKGHTIQFWFHKFEFSCSKPCSDHYFGIKYKKDMAYSMALLCCNNPGAIQTEGNVAIIKYSGTWSTRGMELYMRQNRYKYMQHIYEKK
;
A
#
# COMPACT_ATOMS: atom_id res chain seq x y z
N MET A 1 58.57 23.74 -44.71
CA MET A 1 58.47 22.51 -43.90
C MET A 1 57.41 22.77 -42.83
N HIS A 2 56.14 22.52 -43.15
CA HIS A 2 55.29 21.39 -42.69
C HIS A 2 54.97 21.44 -41.18
N LEU A 3 53.73 21.80 -40.75
CA LEU A 3 52.53 20.93 -40.54
C LEU A 3 52.77 19.92 -39.38
N THR A 4 52.04 19.80 -38.25
CA THR A 4 50.58 19.75 -37.88
C THR A 4 50.48 19.71 -36.32
N ALA A 5 49.61 20.42 -35.59
CA ALA A 5 48.17 20.21 -35.29
C ALA A 5 47.82 18.97 -34.41
N PHE A 6 47.30 19.16 -33.18
CA PHE A 6 45.94 18.81 -32.69
C PHE A 6 45.80 18.67 -31.15
N ALA A 7 44.71 19.29 -30.63
CA ALA A 7 43.93 19.01 -29.40
C ALA A 7 44.66 19.16 -28.04
N VAL A 8 44.35 20.09 -27.12
CA VAL A 8 43.04 20.53 -26.58
C VAL A 8 42.06 19.39 -26.44
N ILE A 9 42.11 18.68 -25.31
CA ILE A 9 41.02 18.04 -24.54
C ILE A 9 41.68 17.35 -23.32
N SER A 10 41.03 17.44 -22.15
CA SER A 10 41.25 16.65 -20.91
C SER A 10 41.79 17.32 -19.63
N LEU A 11 41.53 18.62 -19.40
CA LEU A 11 41.68 19.22 -18.05
C LEU A 11 40.36 19.37 -17.25
N PHE A 12 39.29 18.68 -17.65
CA PHE A 12 38.00 18.66 -16.92
C PHE A 12 37.52 17.25 -16.52
N ALA A 13 38.44 16.30 -16.32
CA ALA A 13 38.10 14.91 -15.98
C ALA A 13 38.67 14.42 -14.63
N PHE A 14 39.17 15.30 -13.77
CA PHE A 14 39.88 14.89 -12.54
C PHE A 14 39.36 15.53 -11.23
N SER A 15 38.06 15.84 -11.16
CA SER A 15 37.41 16.23 -9.89
C SER A 15 36.15 15.43 -9.53
N PHE A 16 35.71 14.47 -10.36
CA PHE A 16 34.49 13.66 -10.10
C PHE A 16 34.75 12.24 -9.57
N LEU A 17 36.01 11.82 -9.38
CA LEU A 17 36.35 10.44 -9.02
C LEU A 17 36.74 10.21 -7.55
N THR A 18 36.82 11.26 -6.72
CA THR A 18 37.27 11.14 -5.32
C THR A 18 36.13 11.15 -4.29
N GLU A 19 34.96 11.72 -4.59
CA GLU A 19 33.80 11.70 -3.68
C GLU A 19 32.98 10.40 -3.71
N SER A 20 33.05 9.63 -4.82
CA SER A 20 32.28 8.38 -4.94
C SER A 20 32.71 7.32 -3.92
N ARG A 21 33.99 7.30 -3.51
CA ARG A 21 34.51 6.31 -2.54
C ARG A 21 33.93 6.43 -1.13
N SER A 22 33.36 7.58 -0.76
CA SER A 22 32.80 7.83 0.58
C SER A 22 31.44 7.16 0.74
N ILE A 23 30.52 7.43 -0.20
CA ILE A 23 29.13 6.93 -0.19
C ILE A 23 29.10 5.40 -0.31
N TRP A 24 29.96 4.82 -1.15
CA TRP A 24 30.09 3.37 -1.33
C TRP A 24 30.41 2.59 -0.04
N ASN A 25 31.20 3.19 0.87
CA ASN A 25 31.57 2.56 2.13
C ASN A 25 30.49 2.73 3.20
N GLU A 26 29.70 3.80 3.12
CA GLU A 26 28.63 4.11 4.05
C GLU A 26 27.35 3.30 3.76
N MET A 27 27.01 3.11 2.47
CA MET A 27 25.92 2.20 2.03
C MET A 27 26.18 0.74 2.41
N LYS A 28 27.45 0.30 2.37
CA LYS A 28 27.90 -1.02 2.84
C LYS A 28 27.75 -1.21 4.35
N LYS A 29 27.88 -0.13 5.12
CA LYS A 29 27.91 -0.16 6.59
C LYS A 29 26.50 -0.15 7.19
N HIS A 30 25.52 0.37 6.46
CA HIS A 30 24.12 0.48 6.90
C HIS A 30 23.13 -0.45 6.21
N SER A 31 23.56 -1.25 5.23
CA SER A 31 22.66 -2.15 4.53
C SER A 31 23.33 -3.49 4.20
N ARG A 32 22.65 -4.60 4.54
CA ARG A 32 22.99 -5.95 4.03
C ARG A 32 22.57 -6.07 2.56
N VAL A 33 22.95 -5.09 1.74
CA VAL A 33 22.55 -4.96 0.34
C VAL A 33 23.78 -5.25 -0.51
N SER A 34 23.63 -6.08 -1.55
CA SER A 34 24.76 -6.48 -2.39
C SER A 34 25.33 -5.28 -3.15
N LYS A 35 26.60 -5.36 -3.56
CA LYS A 35 27.22 -4.31 -4.41
C LYS A 35 26.43 -4.09 -5.70
N ASP A 36 25.90 -5.17 -6.27
CA ASP A 36 25.14 -5.14 -7.52
C ASP A 36 23.82 -4.39 -7.34
N THR A 37 23.17 -4.55 -6.18
CA THR A 37 21.97 -3.78 -5.85
C THR A 37 22.27 -2.29 -5.69
N ILE A 38 23.38 -1.94 -5.03
CA ILE A 38 23.79 -0.53 -4.88
C ILE A 38 24.06 0.07 -6.26
N GLN A 39 24.78 -0.66 -7.12
CA GLN A 39 25.08 -0.25 -8.49
C GLN A 39 23.79 -0.06 -9.33
N ALA A 40 22.87 -1.01 -9.29
CA ALA A 40 21.60 -0.93 -10.01
C ALA A 40 20.75 0.26 -9.56
N ASN A 41 20.73 0.56 -8.26
CA ASN A 41 20.05 1.75 -7.73
C ASN A 41 20.68 3.04 -8.27
N MET A 42 22.02 3.12 -8.32
CA MET A 42 22.71 4.29 -8.89
C MET A 42 22.46 4.44 -10.39
N GLU A 43 22.49 3.35 -11.15
CA GLU A 43 22.21 3.36 -12.59
C GLU A 43 20.79 3.82 -12.90
N PHE A 44 19.80 3.35 -12.13
CA PHE A 44 18.42 3.80 -12.26
C PHE A 44 18.31 5.32 -12.03
N MET A 45 18.95 5.84 -10.99
CA MET A 45 18.92 7.27 -10.67
C MET A 45 19.67 8.13 -11.70
N GLN A 46 20.79 7.64 -12.24
CA GLN A 46 21.49 8.30 -13.34
C GLN A 46 20.62 8.38 -14.60
N LYS A 47 19.86 7.31 -14.91
CA LYS A 47 18.88 7.32 -16.00
C LYS A 47 17.79 8.37 -15.77
N LEU A 48 17.21 8.42 -14.56
CA LEU A 48 16.20 9.44 -14.21
C LEU A 48 16.75 10.86 -14.37
N LYS A 49 17.99 11.12 -13.90
CA LYS A 49 18.63 12.44 -14.01
C LYS A 49 18.94 12.81 -15.46
N ALA A 50 19.38 11.86 -16.29
CA ALA A 50 19.61 12.08 -17.72
C ALA A 50 18.29 12.43 -18.45
N GLN A 51 17.19 11.75 -18.09
CA GLN A 51 15.86 12.04 -18.62
C GLN A 51 15.33 13.43 -18.22
N MET A 52 15.84 14.07 -17.15
CA MET A 52 15.49 15.46 -16.81
C MET A 52 16.16 16.51 -17.71
N THR A 53 17.29 16.17 -18.33
CA THR A 53 18.10 17.11 -19.13
C THR A 53 17.70 17.17 -20.60
N GLU A 54 16.85 16.24 -21.07
CA GLU A 54 16.27 16.31 -22.41
C GLU A 54 15.19 17.41 -22.46
N THR A 55 15.39 18.43 -23.28
CA THR A 55 14.49 19.58 -23.49
C THR A 55 13.24 19.26 -24.33
N SER A 56 12.93 17.99 -24.56
CA SER A 56 11.76 17.56 -25.33
C SER A 56 10.56 17.36 -24.39
N PRO A 57 9.34 17.79 -24.75
CA PRO A 57 8.14 17.49 -23.99
C PRO A 57 8.06 15.98 -23.72
N ARG A 58 7.96 15.62 -22.44
CA ARG A 58 7.81 14.22 -21.96
C ARG A 58 6.63 13.48 -22.60
N GLU A 59 5.71 14.22 -23.21
CA GLU A 59 4.47 13.74 -23.86
C GLU A 59 4.70 12.85 -25.10
N ASN A 60 5.87 12.89 -25.76
CA ASN A 60 6.05 12.20 -27.05
C ASN A 60 6.85 10.88 -27.02
N LYS A 61 7.47 10.48 -25.90
CA LYS A 61 8.41 9.33 -25.88
C LYS A 61 7.86 8.01 -25.34
N PHE A 62 6.73 7.99 -24.62
CA PHE A 62 6.12 6.73 -24.14
C PHE A 62 5.33 5.96 -25.21
N ARG A 63 5.12 6.55 -26.40
CA ARG A 63 4.47 5.86 -27.51
C ARG A 63 5.30 4.66 -28.02
N LYS A 64 4.81 3.46 -27.68
CA LYS A 64 5.12 2.15 -28.26
C LYS A 64 6.60 1.73 -28.19
N ARG A 65 7.05 1.22 -27.03
CA ARG A 65 8.12 0.22 -27.00
C ARG A 65 7.58 -1.10 -26.44
N ILE A 66 7.35 -2.05 -27.33
CA ILE A 66 7.16 -3.45 -26.96
C ILE A 66 8.54 -3.96 -26.52
N ILE A 67 8.73 -4.22 -25.23
CA ILE A 67 9.93 -4.92 -24.73
C ILE A 67 9.63 -6.41 -24.85
N VAL A 68 10.24 -7.08 -25.83
CA VAL A 68 10.27 -8.54 -25.95
C VAL A 68 11.58 -9.02 -25.30
N ASP A 69 11.51 -9.95 -24.34
CA ASP A 69 12.72 -10.54 -23.78
C ASP A 69 13.31 -11.63 -24.71
N GLU A 70 14.57 -11.99 -24.50
CA GLU A 70 15.31 -12.99 -25.31
C GLU A 70 14.70 -14.39 -25.26
N SER A 71 13.74 -14.64 -24.36
CA SER A 71 12.99 -15.90 -24.21
C SER A 71 11.63 -15.91 -24.92
N GLY A 72 11.20 -14.80 -25.51
CA GLY A 72 9.89 -14.70 -26.17
C GLY A 72 8.69 -14.77 -25.21
N GLU A 73 8.90 -14.67 -23.90
CA GLU A 73 7.85 -14.67 -22.89
C GLU A 73 7.36 -13.25 -22.61
N LYS A 74 6.04 -13.03 -22.77
CA LYS A 74 5.39 -11.76 -22.46
C LYS A 74 5.16 -11.65 -20.95
N LYS A 75 5.94 -10.81 -20.28
CA LYS A 75 5.66 -10.40 -18.89
C LYS A 75 4.61 -9.26 -18.89
N PRO A 76 3.79 -9.11 -17.84
CA PRO A 76 2.95 -7.92 -17.67
C PRO A 76 3.85 -6.71 -17.84
N PHE A 77 3.45 -5.78 -18.70
CA PHE A 77 4.21 -4.61 -19.14
C PHE A 77 4.87 -3.89 -17.95
N GLU A 78 6.10 -4.26 -17.66
CA GLU A 78 6.88 -3.68 -16.59
C GLU A 78 7.59 -2.48 -17.20
N ASN A 79 7.02 -1.29 -17.02
CA ASN A 79 7.62 -0.07 -17.53
C ASN A 79 8.87 0.23 -16.70
N SER A 80 10.03 -0.21 -17.19
CA SER A 80 11.32 -0.14 -16.48
C SER A 80 11.78 1.29 -16.14
N GLU A 81 11.07 2.29 -16.64
CA GLU A 81 11.33 3.72 -16.45
C GLU A 81 10.47 4.35 -15.33
N LEU A 82 9.47 3.63 -14.80
CA LEU A 82 8.64 4.12 -13.68
C LEU A 82 9.30 3.83 -12.34
N PHE A 83 9.23 4.80 -11.42
CA PHE A 83 9.63 4.60 -10.04
C PHE A 83 8.62 3.69 -9.34
N GLN A 84 9.07 2.72 -8.56
CA GLN A 84 8.14 1.78 -7.91
C GLN A 84 7.19 1.11 -8.92
N THR A 85 7.61 0.99 -10.19
CA THR A 85 6.90 0.38 -11.33
C THR A 85 5.58 0.98 -11.80
N ASP A 86 4.95 1.85 -11.03
CA ASP A 86 3.65 2.48 -11.30
C ASP A 86 3.62 3.97 -10.92
N VAL A 87 4.73 4.54 -10.44
CA VAL A 87 4.84 5.97 -10.16
C VAL A 87 5.62 6.70 -11.24
N MET A 88 4.96 7.64 -11.90
CA MET A 88 5.60 8.64 -12.75
C MET A 88 6.13 9.78 -11.87
N LEU A 89 7.45 10.01 -11.91
CA LEU A 89 8.07 11.06 -11.10
C LEU A 89 7.97 12.43 -11.79
N SER A 90 7.48 13.43 -11.07
CA SER A 90 7.55 14.84 -11.49
C SER A 90 8.99 15.36 -11.44
N LYS A 91 9.23 16.56 -12.00
CA LYS A 91 10.56 17.20 -11.90
C LYS A 91 10.95 17.43 -10.43
N SER A 92 10.01 17.93 -9.62
CA SER A 92 10.22 18.13 -8.18
C SER A 92 10.52 16.83 -7.44
N ASP A 93 9.86 15.72 -7.79
CA ASP A 93 10.13 14.43 -7.14
C ASP A 93 11.56 13.97 -7.42
N ILE A 94 12.03 14.14 -8.66
CA ILE A 94 13.38 13.74 -9.03
C ILE A 94 14.41 14.65 -8.35
N GLU A 95 14.15 15.94 -8.21
CA GLU A 95 15.00 16.86 -7.44
C GLU A 95 15.11 16.43 -5.97
N ILE A 96 13.98 16.15 -5.32
CA ILE A 96 13.95 15.67 -3.93
C ILE A 96 14.74 14.36 -3.80
N LEU A 97 14.46 13.37 -4.66
CA LEU A 97 15.15 12.08 -4.65
C LEU A 97 16.64 12.21 -4.95
N SER A 98 17.04 13.16 -5.80
CA SER A 98 18.44 13.43 -6.15
C SER A 98 19.19 14.12 -5.02
N ASP A 99 18.61 15.14 -4.40
CA ASP A 99 19.21 15.85 -3.27
C ASP A 99 19.40 14.93 -2.06
N GLU A 100 18.44 14.04 -1.80
CA GLU A 100 18.52 13.02 -0.77
C GLU A 100 19.71 12.07 -0.96
N LEU A 101 20.00 11.68 -2.20
CA LEU A 101 21.12 10.78 -2.52
C LEU A 101 22.49 11.44 -2.36
N LEU A 102 22.56 12.75 -2.61
CA LEU A 102 23.82 13.49 -2.60
C LEU A 102 24.21 13.97 -1.20
N HIS A 103 23.25 14.22 -0.31
CA HIS A 103 23.52 14.94 0.93
C HIS A 103 23.47 14.12 2.22
N ASP A 104 23.30 12.78 2.14
CA ASP A 104 23.18 11.84 3.28
C ASP A 104 22.76 12.53 4.58
N LYS A 105 21.60 13.19 4.56
CA LYS A 105 21.13 13.90 5.73
C LYS A 105 20.85 12.83 6.76
N GLN A 106 21.76 12.69 7.74
CA GLN A 106 21.53 11.88 8.93
C GLN A 106 20.18 12.28 9.49
N HIS A 107 19.19 11.42 9.27
CA HIS A 107 17.87 11.61 9.82
C HIS A 107 18.03 11.55 11.34
N LYS A 108 17.97 12.72 11.98
CA LYS A 108 17.84 12.80 13.43
C LYS A 108 16.67 11.89 13.81
N LYS A 109 16.97 10.83 14.56
CA LYS A 109 16.00 9.93 15.19
C LYS A 109 15.10 10.74 16.12
N SER A 110 14.10 11.42 15.56
CA SER A 110 13.02 11.97 16.35
C SER A 110 12.10 10.83 16.75
N SER A 111 11.92 10.70 18.05
CA SER A 111 11.26 9.61 18.74
C SER A 111 9.84 9.26 18.24
N SER A 112 9.57 7.96 18.22
CA SER A 112 8.31 7.31 18.62
C SER A 112 7.01 7.49 17.81
N SER A 113 6.87 8.37 16.81
CA SER A 113 5.59 8.44 16.07
C SER A 113 5.49 7.38 14.96
N THR A 114 4.32 6.75 14.83
CA THR A 114 3.89 5.97 13.65
C THR A 114 3.57 6.94 12.52
N ARG A 115 4.11 6.71 11.32
CA ARG A 115 4.22 7.73 10.26
C ARG A 115 3.63 7.23 8.93
N SER A 116 2.65 7.95 8.40
CA SER A 116 1.91 7.56 7.18
C SER A 116 2.61 7.93 5.87
N GLY A 117 2.11 7.40 4.75
CA GLY A 117 2.69 7.52 3.42
C GLY A 117 1.92 8.43 2.46
N ILE A 118 1.34 9.55 2.91
CA ILE A 118 0.71 10.55 2.02
C ILE A 118 1.61 11.79 1.90
N ILE A 119 1.64 12.45 0.75
CA ILE A 119 2.42 13.67 0.52
C ILE A 119 2.17 14.71 1.61
N LYS A 120 3.26 15.37 2.03
CA LYS A 120 3.21 16.43 3.04
C LYS A 120 2.91 17.81 2.46
N ASN A 121 3.34 18.08 1.23
CA ASN A 121 3.20 19.40 0.62
C ASN A 121 1.75 19.64 0.17
N LEU A 122 1.07 20.56 0.86
CA LEU A 122 -0.33 20.91 0.56
C LEU A 122 -0.53 21.60 -0.80
N ASN A 123 0.53 22.15 -1.41
CA ASN A 123 0.43 22.71 -2.77
C ASN A 123 0.20 21.63 -3.83
N ASN A 124 0.63 20.40 -3.55
CA ASN A 124 0.38 19.22 -4.37
C ASN A 124 -0.97 18.57 -4.04
N ARG A 125 -1.82 19.23 -3.25
CA ARG A 125 -3.17 18.76 -2.98
C ARG A 125 -4.11 19.24 -4.08
N TRP A 126 -4.99 18.34 -4.51
CA TRP A 126 -6.12 18.72 -5.35
C TRP A 126 -7.15 19.58 -4.58
N PRO A 127 -7.85 20.52 -5.25
CA PRO A 127 -9.11 21.04 -4.73
C PRO A 127 -10.09 19.88 -4.45
N THR A 128 -11.09 20.11 -3.59
CA THR A 128 -12.06 19.05 -3.25
C THR A 128 -12.95 18.65 -4.43
N VAL A 129 -13.04 19.50 -5.45
CA VAL A 129 -13.64 19.18 -6.75
C VAL A 129 -12.50 18.96 -7.75
N ILE A 130 -12.41 17.75 -8.28
CA ILE A 130 -11.33 17.29 -9.17
C ILE A 130 -11.93 17.06 -10.56
N PRO A 131 -11.64 17.94 -11.53
CA PRO A 131 -12.06 17.72 -12.90
C PRO A 131 -11.34 16.52 -13.51
N TYR A 132 -12.02 15.74 -14.34
CA TYR A 132 -11.39 14.66 -15.10
C TYR A 132 -11.94 14.57 -16.52
N LYS A 133 -11.18 13.93 -17.41
CA LYS A 133 -11.65 13.55 -18.75
C LYS A 133 -11.05 12.22 -19.18
N PHE A 134 -11.65 11.61 -20.20
CA PHE A 134 -11.10 10.47 -20.92
C PHE A 134 -10.50 10.95 -22.23
N GLU A 135 -9.25 10.58 -22.53
CA GLU A 135 -8.72 10.84 -23.86
C GLU A 135 -9.36 9.88 -24.86
N SER A 136 -9.83 10.42 -25.98
CA SER A 136 -10.38 9.62 -27.07
C SER A 136 -9.31 8.66 -27.58
N ASN A 137 -9.62 7.36 -27.60
CA ASN A 137 -8.76 6.31 -28.15
C ASN A 137 -8.18 6.76 -29.49
N ALA A 138 -6.85 6.77 -29.61
CA ALA A 138 -6.23 6.93 -30.92
C ALA A 138 -6.82 5.85 -31.84
N THR A 139 -7.42 6.28 -32.94
CA THR A 139 -7.86 5.45 -34.06
C THR A 139 -6.66 4.71 -34.63
N VAL A 140 -6.28 3.60 -34.02
CA VAL A 140 -5.25 2.72 -34.55
C VAL A 140 -5.83 1.32 -34.53
N GLU A 141 -5.91 0.74 -35.72
CA GLU A 141 -6.32 -0.62 -36.06
C GLU A 141 -5.37 -1.69 -35.49
N ASP A 142 -4.92 -1.53 -34.24
CA ASP A 142 -4.25 -2.59 -33.50
C ASP A 142 -5.33 -3.26 -32.65
N GLU A 143 -5.76 -4.47 -33.03
CA GLU A 143 -6.65 -5.38 -32.27
C GLU A 143 -6.14 -5.70 -30.83
N LYS A 144 -5.06 -5.07 -30.38
CA LYS A 144 -4.42 -5.25 -29.08
C LYS A 144 -4.51 -4.02 -28.16
N ASN A 145 -5.07 -2.90 -28.62
CA ASN A 145 -5.38 -1.80 -27.72
C ASN A 145 -6.59 -2.19 -26.87
N SER A 146 -6.40 -2.23 -25.55
CA SER A 146 -7.48 -2.35 -24.59
C SER A 146 -7.75 -0.93 -24.13
N PRO A 147 -8.73 -0.23 -24.73
CA PRO A 147 -8.99 1.17 -24.41
C PRO A 147 -9.35 1.33 -22.93
N VAL A 148 -9.23 2.56 -22.43
CA VAL A 148 -9.65 2.89 -21.07
C VAL A 148 -11.10 2.43 -20.86
N ASN A 149 -11.32 1.64 -19.81
CA ASN A 149 -12.66 1.22 -19.44
C ASN A 149 -13.30 2.34 -18.59
N GLU A 150 -13.92 3.32 -19.26
CA GLU A 150 -14.52 4.50 -18.60
C GLU A 150 -15.44 4.11 -17.44
N SER A 151 -16.30 3.10 -17.60
CA SER A 151 -17.23 2.66 -16.57
C SER A 151 -16.54 2.12 -15.30
N GLN A 152 -15.40 1.43 -15.45
CA GLN A 152 -14.63 0.96 -14.29
C GLN A 152 -13.85 2.09 -13.63
N VAL A 153 -13.34 3.05 -14.42
CA VAL A 153 -12.71 4.26 -13.88
C VAL A 153 -13.73 5.05 -13.05
N GLU A 154 -14.91 5.31 -13.61
CA GLU A 154 -16.00 6.03 -12.92
C GLU A 154 -16.47 5.31 -11.65
N LEU A 155 -16.48 3.96 -11.65
CA LEU A 155 -16.76 3.18 -10.45
C LEU A 155 -15.71 3.42 -9.35
N GLY A 156 -14.42 3.46 -9.71
CA GLY A 156 -13.34 3.77 -8.76
C GLY A 156 -13.37 5.21 -8.26
N LEU A 157 -13.69 6.18 -9.12
CA LEU A 157 -13.88 7.57 -8.73
C LEU A 157 -15.05 7.70 -7.74
N LYS A 158 -16.19 7.10 -8.07
CA LYS A 158 -17.37 7.08 -7.20
C LYS A 158 -17.09 6.44 -5.85
N TRP A 159 -16.28 5.38 -5.81
CA TRP A 159 -15.86 4.77 -4.56
C TRP A 159 -15.13 5.79 -3.66
N TRP A 160 -14.20 6.56 -4.21
CA TRP A 160 -13.51 7.63 -3.45
C TRP A 160 -14.47 8.74 -3.02
N GLU A 161 -15.45 9.11 -3.85
CA GLU A 161 -16.49 10.08 -3.47
C GLU A 161 -17.34 9.58 -2.30
N GLU A 162 -17.77 8.31 -2.29
CA GLU A 162 -18.62 7.77 -1.22
C GLU A 162 -17.92 7.75 0.15
N HIS A 163 -16.59 7.68 0.14
CA HIS A 163 -15.77 7.52 1.35
C HIS A 163 -15.01 8.79 1.77
N THR A 164 -15.03 9.86 0.96
CA THR A 164 -14.30 11.10 1.25
C THR A 164 -15.12 12.35 1.00
N CYS A 165 -14.56 13.54 1.29
CA CYS A 165 -15.17 14.82 0.91
C CYS A 165 -14.93 15.20 -0.57
N LEU A 166 -14.21 14.37 -1.32
CA LEU A 166 -13.86 14.67 -2.70
C LEU A 166 -15.05 14.44 -3.65
N THR A 167 -15.03 15.16 -4.75
CA THR A 167 -15.97 15.05 -5.87
C THR A 167 -15.19 15.07 -7.17
N PHE A 168 -15.45 14.12 -8.06
CA PHE A 168 -14.85 14.03 -9.38
C PHE A 168 -15.88 14.45 -10.42
N VAL A 169 -15.52 15.40 -11.28
CA VAL A 169 -16.45 15.97 -12.26
C VAL A 169 -15.90 15.78 -13.66
N ARG A 170 -16.65 15.08 -14.51
CA ARG A 170 -16.30 14.93 -15.93
C ARG A 170 -16.33 16.30 -16.60
N ASN A 171 -15.24 16.66 -17.25
CA ASN A 171 -15.10 17.87 -18.05
C ASN A 171 -14.32 17.51 -19.33
N ASP A 172 -15.05 17.14 -20.38
CA ASP A 172 -14.44 16.74 -21.66
C ASP A 172 -13.79 17.90 -22.42
N ASN A 173 -14.07 19.15 -22.03
CA ASN A 173 -13.51 20.37 -22.66
C ASN A 173 -12.95 21.32 -21.59
N PRO A 174 -11.88 20.93 -20.86
CA PRO A 174 -11.26 21.79 -19.87
C PRO A 174 -10.59 22.99 -20.54
N SER A 175 -10.68 24.16 -19.91
CA SER A 175 -9.91 25.33 -20.36
C SER A 175 -8.41 25.10 -20.16
N GLU A 176 -7.58 25.84 -20.89
CA GLU A 176 -6.11 25.70 -20.83
C GLU A 176 -5.54 25.85 -19.41
N ASP A 177 -6.14 26.71 -18.59
CA ASP A 177 -5.71 26.98 -17.21
C ASP A 177 -6.31 26.01 -16.16
N THR A 178 -7.13 25.03 -16.59
CA THR A 178 -7.74 24.08 -15.66
C THR A 178 -6.75 22.95 -15.33
N ASP A 179 -6.50 22.72 -14.03
CA ASP A 179 -5.86 21.49 -13.57
C ASP A 179 -6.87 20.34 -13.61
N TYR A 180 -6.56 19.22 -14.27
CA TYR A 180 -7.47 18.06 -14.37
C TYR A 180 -6.75 16.72 -14.54
N LEU A 181 -7.44 15.64 -14.18
CA LEU A 181 -7.00 14.27 -14.43
C LEU A 181 -7.39 13.82 -15.84
N SER A 182 -6.44 13.27 -16.58
CA SER A 182 -6.60 12.79 -17.94
C SER A 182 -6.35 11.29 -17.99
N PHE A 183 -7.41 10.49 -18.10
CA PHE A 183 -7.28 9.04 -18.18
C PHE A 183 -6.91 8.60 -19.59
N ILE A 184 -5.81 7.84 -19.70
CA ILE A 184 -5.21 7.43 -20.99
C ILE A 184 -4.99 5.92 -21.08
N ASP A 185 -4.94 5.42 -22.31
CA ASP A 185 -4.49 4.06 -22.66
C ASP A 185 -2.99 4.13 -23.02
N ASP A 186 -2.12 4.01 -22.01
CA ASP A 186 -0.68 3.88 -22.18
C ASP A 186 -0.18 2.53 -21.64
N VAL A 187 1.12 2.26 -21.78
CA VAL A 187 1.76 1.01 -21.37
C VAL A 187 1.90 0.96 -19.84
N GLY A 188 1.13 0.07 -19.22
CA GLY A 188 1.10 -0.18 -17.79
C GLY A 188 0.04 0.63 -17.06
N CYS A 189 -0.19 0.29 -15.80
CA CYS A 189 -1.03 1.07 -14.88
C CYS A 189 -0.09 1.99 -14.10
N TRP A 190 -0.32 3.30 -14.15
CA TRP A 190 0.54 4.25 -13.45
C TRP A 190 -0.10 5.62 -13.27
N SER A 191 0.44 6.37 -12.30
CA SER A 191 -0.01 7.72 -11.95
C SER A 191 1.13 8.57 -11.40
N TYR A 192 0.91 9.88 -11.33
CA TYR A 192 1.77 10.79 -10.56
C TYR A 192 1.32 10.81 -9.10
N ILE A 193 2.23 11.16 -8.18
CA ILE A 193 1.88 11.33 -6.78
C ILE A 193 1.42 12.76 -6.50
N GLY A 194 0.13 12.95 -6.21
CA GLY A 194 -0.45 14.26 -5.95
C GLY A 194 -0.70 15.09 -7.21
N LYS A 195 -1.18 16.31 -7.02
CA LYS A 195 -1.41 17.32 -8.06
C LYS A 195 -0.09 17.88 -8.58
N GLN A 196 0.08 17.80 -9.90
CA GLN A 196 1.21 18.37 -10.64
C GLN A 196 0.87 19.73 -11.29
N GLY A 197 -0.40 19.95 -11.61
CA GLY A 197 -0.89 21.12 -12.36
C GLY A 197 -1.13 20.82 -13.84
N GLY A 198 -2.00 21.58 -14.49
CA GLY A 198 -2.44 21.41 -15.87
C GLY A 198 -3.11 20.06 -16.15
N ARG A 199 -2.91 19.56 -17.38
CA ARG A 199 -3.29 18.20 -17.79
C ARG A 199 -2.38 17.17 -17.10
N GLN A 200 -2.93 16.40 -16.18
CA GLN A 200 -2.20 15.33 -15.49
C GLN A 200 -2.70 13.95 -15.92
N GLU A 201 -1.82 13.17 -16.55
CA GLU A 201 -2.17 11.84 -17.05
C GLU A 201 -2.21 10.78 -15.94
N ILE A 202 -3.15 9.84 -16.08
CA ILE A 202 -3.21 8.57 -15.35
C ILE A 202 -3.39 7.46 -16.40
N SER A 203 -2.48 6.50 -16.45
CA SER A 203 -2.57 5.38 -17.40
C SER A 203 -3.41 4.25 -16.81
N LEU A 204 -4.55 3.97 -17.44
CA LEU A 204 -5.46 2.88 -17.08
C LEU A 204 -5.98 2.21 -18.37
N PRO A 205 -5.11 1.55 -19.14
CA PRO A 205 -5.55 0.70 -20.26
C PRO A 205 -6.57 -0.33 -19.73
N GLY A 206 -7.41 -0.89 -20.59
CA GLY A 206 -8.56 -1.70 -20.19
C GLY A 206 -8.22 -2.96 -19.36
N TYR A 207 -6.97 -3.44 -19.36
CA TYR A 207 -6.50 -4.50 -18.44
C TYR A 207 -6.21 -4.00 -17.01
N CYS A 208 -6.06 -2.70 -16.79
CA CYS A 208 -5.98 -2.01 -15.50
C CYS A 208 -7.37 -1.65 -14.94
N SER A 209 -8.44 -2.24 -15.49
CA SER A 209 -9.82 -1.98 -15.09
C SER A 209 -10.33 -2.59 -13.78
N PRO A 210 -9.67 -3.57 -13.11
CA PRO A 210 -10.13 -4.00 -11.80
C PRO A 210 -10.18 -2.84 -10.79
N LEU A 211 -11.23 -2.80 -9.96
CA LEU A 211 -11.50 -1.70 -9.03
C LEU A 211 -10.30 -1.33 -8.14
N TYR A 212 -9.58 -2.33 -7.64
CA TYR A 212 -8.40 -2.11 -6.79
C TYR A 212 -7.27 -1.39 -7.54
N VAL A 213 -7.10 -1.62 -8.85
CA VAL A 213 -6.08 -0.95 -9.67
C VAL A 213 -6.49 0.49 -9.91
N VAL A 214 -7.73 0.71 -10.35
CA VAL A 214 -8.25 2.07 -10.58
C VAL A 214 -8.14 2.90 -9.31
N THR A 215 -8.60 2.38 -8.17
CA THR A 215 -8.53 3.11 -6.91
C THR A 215 -7.11 3.31 -6.39
N HIS A 216 -6.18 2.40 -6.69
CA HIS A 216 -4.74 2.56 -6.42
C HIS A 216 -4.12 3.71 -7.21
N GLU A 217 -4.33 3.76 -8.53
CA GLU A 217 -3.77 4.84 -9.37
C GLU A 217 -4.40 6.20 -9.05
N VAL A 218 -5.69 6.22 -8.70
CA VAL A 218 -6.34 7.43 -8.17
C VAL A 218 -5.77 7.80 -6.81
N ALA A 219 -5.47 6.84 -5.92
CA ALA A 219 -4.84 7.11 -4.63
C ALA A 219 -3.45 7.75 -4.79
N HIS A 220 -2.66 7.31 -5.77
CA HIS A 220 -1.43 7.99 -6.17
C HIS A 220 -1.71 9.44 -6.57
N ALA A 221 -2.68 9.69 -7.45
CA ALA A 221 -3.05 11.05 -7.85
C ALA A 221 -3.53 11.92 -6.67
N LEU A 222 -4.11 11.32 -5.63
CA LEU A 222 -4.47 11.95 -4.36
C LEU A 222 -3.29 12.11 -3.39
N GLY A 223 -2.11 11.62 -3.74
CA GLY A 223 -0.87 11.82 -3.00
C GLY A 223 -0.43 10.65 -2.12
N LEU A 224 -1.05 9.48 -2.22
CA LEU A 224 -0.58 8.31 -1.47
C LEU A 224 0.66 7.72 -2.15
N HIS A 225 1.67 7.45 -1.34
CA HIS A 225 2.80 6.60 -1.68
C HIS A 225 2.51 5.15 -1.29
N HIS A 226 3.32 4.27 -1.84
CA HIS A 226 3.38 2.89 -1.43
C HIS A 226 3.61 2.70 0.09
N THR A 227 2.78 1.85 0.70
CA THR A 227 2.82 1.54 2.13
C THR A 227 4.13 0.83 2.51
N GLN A 228 4.65 -0.07 1.67
CA GLN A 228 5.95 -0.71 1.88
C GLN A 228 7.15 0.23 1.70
N ASN A 229 6.94 1.51 1.40
CA ASN A 229 8.01 2.48 1.32
C ASN A 229 7.96 3.48 2.48
N ARG A 230 6.97 3.38 3.38
CA ARG A 230 6.86 4.26 4.56
C ARG A 230 8.18 4.31 5.36
N PRO A 231 8.57 5.47 5.91
CA PRO A 231 9.81 5.60 6.67
C PRO A 231 9.89 4.68 7.90
N ASP A 232 8.74 4.23 8.42
CA ASP A 232 8.63 3.36 9.58
C ASP A 232 8.43 1.87 9.24
N ARG A 233 8.47 1.46 7.95
CA ARG A 233 8.16 0.08 7.52
C ARG A 233 8.95 -0.99 8.26
N ASP A 234 10.23 -0.72 8.56
CA ASP A 234 11.13 -1.71 9.12
C ASP A 234 10.77 -2.10 10.56
N ARG A 235 9.81 -1.41 11.20
CA ARG A 235 9.17 -1.80 12.47
C ARG A 235 8.10 -2.87 12.30
N TYR A 236 7.56 -3.04 11.10
CA TYR A 236 6.41 -3.90 10.78
C TYR A 236 6.78 -5.05 9.86
N VAL A 237 7.72 -4.84 8.94
CA VAL A 237 8.18 -5.85 7.98
C VAL A 237 9.70 -6.01 8.01
N TYR A 238 10.16 -7.17 7.58
CA TYR A 238 11.53 -7.46 7.19
C TYR A 238 11.58 -7.58 5.67
N LEU A 239 12.59 -6.96 5.05
CA LEU A 239 12.90 -7.20 3.63
C LEU A 239 14.02 -8.23 3.48
N ASN A 240 13.72 -9.28 2.72
CA ASN A 240 14.71 -10.25 2.30
C ASN A 240 15.50 -9.74 1.10
N HIS A 241 16.49 -8.88 1.36
CA HIS A 241 17.29 -8.23 0.30
C HIS A 241 18.00 -9.21 -0.64
N THR A 242 18.32 -10.44 -0.18
CA THR A 242 18.97 -11.45 -1.04
C THR A 242 18.01 -12.07 -2.05
N ASN A 243 16.70 -11.92 -1.85
CA ASN A 243 15.68 -12.40 -2.78
C ASN A 243 15.07 -11.26 -3.62
N ILE A 244 15.64 -10.06 -3.63
CA ILE A 244 15.18 -8.97 -4.48
C ILE A 244 15.99 -9.03 -5.79
N LYS A 245 15.30 -8.99 -6.94
CA LYS A 245 15.98 -8.77 -8.23
C LYS A 245 16.81 -7.50 -8.15
N SER A 246 18.13 -7.58 -8.38
CA SER A 246 19.05 -6.45 -8.20
C SER A 246 18.60 -5.19 -8.93
N SER A 247 18.13 -5.34 -10.17
CA SER A 247 17.59 -4.26 -11.01
C SER A 247 16.31 -3.60 -10.49
N LYS A 248 15.65 -4.17 -9.47
CA LYS A 248 14.36 -3.73 -8.92
C LYS A 248 14.43 -3.27 -7.46
N ALA A 249 15.62 -3.24 -6.88
CA ALA A 249 15.76 -2.90 -5.47
C ALA A 249 15.40 -1.46 -5.12
N HIS A 250 15.47 -0.54 -6.07
CA HIS A 250 15.05 0.86 -5.90
C HIS A 250 13.56 0.97 -5.52
N ASN A 251 12.74 0.00 -5.94
CA ASN A 251 11.30 -0.07 -5.59
C ASN A 251 11.05 -0.26 -4.09
N TYR A 252 12.07 -0.66 -3.32
CA TYR A 252 11.99 -0.86 -1.87
C TYR A 252 12.64 0.26 -1.05
N ARG A 253 13.06 1.35 -1.70
CA ARG A 253 13.65 2.51 -1.01
C ARG A 253 12.61 3.17 -0.11
N LEU A 254 12.98 3.43 1.15
CA LEU A 254 12.15 4.19 2.07
C LEU A 254 11.91 5.61 1.53
N THR A 255 10.68 6.10 1.64
CA THR A 255 10.39 7.54 1.53
C THR A 255 10.98 8.26 2.75
N THR A 256 11.21 9.56 2.62
CA THR A 256 11.79 10.36 3.70
C THR A 256 10.71 11.03 4.55
N PHE A 257 11.09 11.40 5.77
CA PHE A 257 10.22 12.12 6.71
C PHE A 257 9.80 13.52 6.23
N ASP A 258 10.50 14.06 5.23
CA ASP A 258 10.20 15.36 4.65
C ASP A 258 9.18 15.24 3.50
N ALA A 259 9.15 14.10 2.80
CA ALA A 259 8.23 13.83 1.70
C ALA A 259 6.82 13.46 2.16
N VAL A 260 6.69 12.71 3.27
CA VAL A 260 5.40 12.18 3.74
C VAL A 260 5.00 12.69 5.12
N ASP A 261 3.71 12.96 5.31
CA ASP A 261 3.16 13.39 6.61
C ASP A 261 2.49 12.25 7.38
N VAL A 262 2.36 12.48 8.68
CA VAL A 262 2.28 11.49 9.74
C VAL A 262 1.06 11.73 10.57
N GLU A 263 -0.05 11.37 9.97
CA GLU A 263 -1.39 11.48 10.51
C GLU A 263 -1.68 10.52 11.69
N GLY A 264 -0.63 9.96 12.33
CA GLY A 264 -0.75 8.99 13.42
C GLY A 264 -1.44 7.70 12.98
N ILE A 265 -1.46 7.40 11.68
CA ILE A 265 -2.10 6.21 11.13
C ILE A 265 -1.13 5.02 11.15
N PRO A 266 -1.52 3.88 11.74
CA PRO A 266 -0.71 2.68 11.76
C PRO A 266 -0.30 2.15 10.38
N TYR A 267 0.69 1.24 10.38
CA TYR A 267 1.02 0.46 9.19
C TYR A 267 -0.10 -0.53 8.88
N ASP A 268 -0.57 -0.52 7.63
CA ASP A 268 -1.64 -1.39 7.16
C ASP A 268 -1.12 -2.43 6.16
N TYR A 269 -1.09 -3.69 6.58
CA TYR A 269 -0.67 -4.81 5.74
C TYR A 269 -1.62 -5.08 4.55
N GLN A 270 -2.85 -4.57 4.63
CA GLN A 270 -3.91 -4.72 3.63
C GLN A 270 -4.22 -3.41 2.91
N SER A 271 -3.36 -2.40 3.02
CA SER A 271 -3.49 -1.19 2.20
C SER A 271 -3.47 -1.56 0.72
N VAL A 272 -4.33 -0.92 -0.09
CA VAL A 272 -4.29 -1.08 -1.55
C VAL A 272 -2.96 -0.58 -2.12
N MET A 273 -2.28 0.30 -1.38
CA MET A 273 -0.94 0.81 -1.70
C MET A 273 0.19 -0.09 -1.19
N HIS A 274 -0.08 -1.31 -0.71
CA HIS A 274 0.96 -2.21 -0.24
C HIS A 274 1.27 -3.28 -1.30
N TYR A 275 2.55 -3.42 -1.67
CA TYR A 275 2.98 -4.50 -2.55
C TYR A 275 2.67 -5.90 -2.02
N PRO A 276 2.46 -6.88 -2.91
CA PRO A 276 2.40 -8.28 -2.51
C PRO A 276 3.73 -8.73 -1.89
N SER A 277 3.69 -9.78 -1.05
CA SER A 277 4.88 -10.27 -0.32
C SER A 277 6.03 -10.68 -1.23
N LYS A 278 5.73 -11.09 -2.47
CA LYS A 278 6.69 -11.57 -3.48
C LYS A 278 7.04 -10.54 -4.56
N GLY A 279 6.69 -9.27 -4.36
CA GLY A 279 7.06 -8.20 -5.29
C GLY A 279 8.54 -8.29 -5.67
N PHE A 280 8.85 -8.27 -6.97
CA PHE A 280 10.21 -8.33 -7.52
C PHE A 280 11.13 -9.44 -6.96
N ALA A 281 10.55 -10.56 -6.52
CA ALA A 281 11.31 -11.70 -6.03
C ALA A 281 12.25 -12.24 -7.12
N LEU A 282 13.50 -12.55 -6.74
CA LEU A 282 14.46 -13.28 -7.56
C LEU A 282 14.00 -14.73 -7.74
N ASP A 283 13.65 -15.38 -6.62
CA ASP A 283 12.97 -16.66 -6.58
C ASP A 283 11.56 -16.47 -6.01
N SER A 284 10.55 -16.73 -6.84
CA SER A 284 9.13 -16.57 -6.50
C SER A 284 8.61 -17.59 -5.48
N ASN A 285 9.43 -18.57 -5.08
CA ASN A 285 9.10 -19.48 -3.98
C ASN A 285 9.25 -18.81 -2.61
N TYR A 286 10.08 -17.77 -2.50
CA TYR A 286 10.36 -17.08 -1.24
C TYR A 286 9.75 -15.68 -1.22
N ASP A 287 9.31 -15.23 -0.04
CA ASP A 287 8.82 -13.87 0.15
C ASP A 287 9.98 -12.86 0.18
N VAL A 288 9.74 -11.67 -0.38
CA VAL A 288 10.61 -10.49 -0.27
C VAL A 288 10.22 -9.67 0.96
N ILE A 289 8.92 -9.42 1.14
CA ILE A 289 8.36 -8.71 2.30
C ILE A 289 7.81 -9.73 3.28
N ILE A 290 8.34 -9.73 4.50
CA ILE A 290 7.97 -10.69 5.56
C ILE A 290 7.46 -9.90 6.76
N SER A 291 6.25 -10.20 7.24
CA SER A 291 5.70 -9.54 8.43
C SER A 291 6.51 -9.91 9.67
N ARG A 292 6.80 -8.91 10.52
CA ARG A 292 7.35 -9.15 11.87
C ARG A 292 6.29 -9.68 12.83
N ASP A 293 5.04 -9.37 12.55
CA ASP A 293 3.89 -9.93 13.24
C ASP A 293 3.49 -11.25 12.54
N PRO A 294 3.72 -12.42 13.15
CA PRO A 294 3.56 -13.70 12.46
C PRO A 294 2.12 -13.94 12.01
N LEU A 295 1.13 -13.25 12.59
CA LEU A 295 -0.26 -13.40 12.22
C LEU A 295 -0.62 -12.69 10.91
N TYR A 296 0.23 -11.78 10.42
CA TYR A 296 0.00 -11.04 9.15
C TYR A 296 0.79 -11.62 7.96
N VAL A 297 1.55 -12.71 8.13
CA VAL A 297 2.40 -13.27 7.07
C VAL A 297 1.62 -13.63 5.79
N THR A 298 0.35 -14.04 5.93
CA THR A 298 -0.53 -14.39 4.81
C THR A 298 -1.60 -13.32 4.53
N SER A 299 -1.43 -12.13 5.10
CA SER A 299 -2.39 -11.01 4.98
C SER A 299 -1.93 -9.92 4.02
N PHE A 300 -0.74 -10.06 3.40
CA PHE A 300 -0.19 -9.06 2.50
C PHE A 300 -0.88 -9.02 1.16
N GLY A 301 -1.20 -7.80 0.73
CA GLY A 301 -1.67 -7.54 -0.63
C GLY A 301 -3.15 -7.81 -0.83
N PHE A 302 -3.54 -7.65 -2.11
CA PHE A 302 -4.88 -7.68 -2.70
C PHE A 302 -6.05 -7.53 -1.73
N GLN A 303 -6.55 -6.31 -1.61
CA GLN A 303 -7.94 -6.02 -1.28
C GLN A 303 -8.63 -5.55 -2.57
N GLU A 304 -9.90 -5.86 -2.74
CA GLU A 304 -10.68 -5.36 -3.89
C GLU A 304 -10.88 -3.83 -3.84
N GLU A 305 -10.71 -3.24 -2.66
CA GLU A 305 -10.99 -1.84 -2.35
C GLU A 305 -9.92 -1.26 -1.42
N PRO A 306 -9.71 0.07 -1.40
CA PRO A 306 -8.83 0.71 -0.44
C PRO A 306 -9.24 0.43 1.02
N SER A 307 -8.24 0.21 1.86
CA SER A 307 -8.44 -0.14 3.26
C SER A 307 -9.03 1.02 4.06
N PHE A 308 -9.55 0.72 5.26
CA PHE A 308 -10.01 1.75 6.19
C PHE A 308 -8.95 2.82 6.48
N TYR A 309 -7.67 2.43 6.53
CA TYR A 309 -6.59 3.37 6.78
C TYR A 309 -6.17 4.16 5.54
N ASP A 310 -6.33 3.62 4.33
CA ASP A 310 -6.17 4.40 3.08
C ASP A 310 -7.21 5.53 3.02
N ILE A 311 -8.49 5.21 3.30
CA ILE A 311 -9.57 6.20 3.37
C ILE A 311 -9.27 7.25 4.45
N LYS A 312 -8.87 6.79 5.64
CA LYS A 312 -8.59 7.68 6.78
C LYS A 312 -7.42 8.61 6.48
N LEU A 313 -6.44 8.18 5.70
CA LEU A 313 -5.33 9.02 5.25
C LEU A 313 -5.81 10.13 4.33
N VAL A 314 -6.55 9.78 3.27
CA VAL A 314 -7.11 10.77 2.35
C VAL A 314 -8.01 11.74 3.10
N ASN A 315 -8.89 11.26 3.99
CA ASN A 315 -9.79 12.13 4.74
C ASN A 315 -9.10 13.08 5.71
N LYS A 316 -7.98 12.67 6.31
CA LYS A 316 -7.22 13.59 7.16
C LYS A 316 -6.48 14.64 6.34
N HIS A 317 -5.96 14.26 5.18
CA HIS A 317 -5.25 15.19 4.29
C HIS A 317 -6.19 16.16 3.57
N TYR A 318 -7.38 15.70 3.15
CA TYR A 318 -8.33 16.49 2.38
C TYR A 318 -9.48 17.08 3.18
N CYS A 319 -9.96 16.39 4.21
CA CYS A 319 -11.27 16.63 4.80
C CYS A 319 -11.22 16.98 6.29
N SER A 320 -10.05 17.41 6.80
CA SER A 320 -9.85 17.75 8.21
C SER A 320 -10.88 18.77 8.74
N GLU A 321 -11.28 19.71 7.89
CA GLU A 321 -12.19 20.80 8.25
C GLU A 321 -13.68 20.42 8.18
N SER A 322 -14.05 19.39 7.42
CA SER A 322 -15.46 19.11 7.10
C SER A 322 -16.31 18.80 8.33
N CYS A 323 -15.71 18.28 9.41
CA CYS A 323 -16.39 17.96 10.67
C CYS A 323 -15.61 18.44 11.91
N SER A 324 -14.77 19.48 11.78
CA SER A 324 -13.87 19.93 12.86
C SER A 324 -14.58 20.36 14.14
N HIS A 325 -15.83 20.83 14.03
CA HIS A 325 -16.68 21.23 15.15
C HIS A 325 -17.40 20.06 15.85
N ILE A 326 -17.32 18.84 15.32
CA ILE A 326 -18.05 17.68 15.84
C ILE A 326 -17.16 16.83 16.74
N THR A 327 -17.65 16.56 17.95
CA THR A 327 -17.01 15.59 18.84
C THR A 327 -17.14 14.17 18.26
N ASN A 328 -16.04 13.46 18.11
CA ASN A 328 -16.03 12.09 17.59
C ASN A 328 -16.77 11.13 18.55
N LYS A 329 -17.97 10.70 18.15
CA LYS A 329 -18.80 9.70 18.86
C LYS A 329 -18.58 8.26 18.38
N CYS A 330 -17.83 8.08 17.29
CA CYS A 330 -17.61 6.80 16.64
C CYS A 330 -16.88 5.82 17.56
N LYS A 331 -17.19 4.53 17.41
CA LYS A 331 -16.64 3.43 18.19
C LYS A 331 -15.66 2.61 17.36
N ASN A 332 -14.92 1.74 18.05
CA ASN A 332 -14.04 0.74 17.45
C ASN A 332 -12.97 1.32 16.50
N GLY A 333 -12.58 2.59 16.68
CA GLY A 333 -11.58 3.28 15.85
C GLY A 333 -12.13 4.01 14.63
N GLY A 334 -13.46 4.00 14.44
CA GLY A 334 -14.16 4.83 13.44
C GLY A 334 -14.00 6.33 13.68
N TYR A 335 -14.38 7.12 12.66
CA TYR A 335 -14.34 8.57 12.69
C TYR A 335 -15.50 9.18 11.89
N PRO A 336 -15.88 10.46 12.14
CA PRO A 336 -17.00 11.09 11.44
C PRO A 336 -16.81 11.06 9.93
N ASN A 337 -17.88 10.76 9.20
CA ASN A 337 -17.88 10.83 7.74
C ASN A 337 -17.83 12.32 7.33
N PRO A 338 -16.88 12.73 6.48
CA PRO A 338 -16.70 14.14 6.15
C PRO A 338 -17.84 14.74 5.30
N LYS A 339 -18.64 13.92 4.61
CA LYS A 339 -19.88 14.36 3.93
C LYS A 339 -21.10 14.36 4.86
N TYR A 340 -21.10 13.48 5.85
CA TYR A 340 -22.22 13.28 6.78
C TYR A 340 -21.71 13.21 8.23
N CYS A 341 -21.43 14.36 8.84
CA CYS A 341 -20.74 14.42 10.14
C CYS A 341 -21.47 13.74 11.32
N ASN A 342 -22.77 13.45 11.17
CA ASN A 342 -23.55 12.68 12.14
C ASN A 342 -23.42 11.15 11.98
N LYS A 343 -22.78 10.68 10.90
CA LYS A 343 -22.49 9.26 10.64
C LYS A 343 -21.00 9.01 10.72
N CYS A 344 -20.61 7.76 10.94
CA CYS A 344 -19.22 7.35 11.00
C CYS A 344 -18.78 6.53 9.79
N ILE A 345 -17.53 6.73 9.36
CA ILE A 345 -16.82 5.74 8.54
C ILE A 345 -16.33 4.66 9.49
N CYS A 346 -16.72 3.42 9.21
CA CYS A 346 -16.48 2.28 10.08
C CYS A 346 -15.32 1.42 9.59
N PRO A 347 -14.43 0.99 10.51
CA PRO A 347 -13.46 -0.03 10.17
C PRO A 347 -14.12 -1.31 9.71
N SER A 348 -13.41 -2.11 8.92
CA SER A 348 -13.89 -3.39 8.40
C SER A 348 -14.49 -4.24 9.52
N PHE A 349 -15.57 -4.95 9.21
CA PHE A 349 -16.36 -5.78 10.13
C PHE A 349 -17.17 -5.04 11.20
N PHE A 350 -17.19 -3.71 11.22
CA PHE A 350 -18.09 -2.92 12.06
C PHE A 350 -19.13 -2.17 11.22
N GLU A 351 -20.28 -1.89 11.83
CA GLU A 351 -21.42 -1.19 11.21
C GLU A 351 -22.25 -0.43 12.26
N GLY A 352 -23.30 0.23 11.77
CA GLY A 352 -24.16 1.13 12.55
C GLY A 352 -23.68 2.57 12.48
N GLU A 353 -24.56 3.49 12.83
CA GLU A 353 -24.32 4.94 12.75
C GLU A 353 -23.01 5.39 13.41
N PHE A 354 -22.63 4.73 14.52
CA PHE A 354 -21.42 5.01 15.28
C PHE A 354 -20.42 3.85 15.29
N CYS A 355 -20.51 2.92 14.33
CA CYS A 355 -19.65 1.73 14.26
C CYS A 355 -19.69 0.85 15.51
N GLN A 356 -20.81 0.86 16.24
CA GLN A 356 -20.98 0.19 17.52
C GLN A 356 -21.21 -1.32 17.39
N SER A 357 -21.71 -1.76 16.23
CA SER A 357 -22.13 -3.12 15.95
C SER A 357 -21.09 -3.83 15.10
N VAL A 358 -21.03 -5.16 15.21
CA VAL A 358 -20.24 -6.01 14.32
C VAL A 358 -21.14 -6.42 13.17
N LYS A 359 -20.64 -6.36 11.93
CA LYS A 359 -21.38 -6.76 10.73
C LYS A 359 -21.98 -8.15 10.94
N LYS A 360 -23.28 -8.28 10.64
CA LYS A 360 -23.96 -9.58 10.68
C LYS A 360 -23.55 -10.41 9.47
N THR A 361 -23.51 -11.72 9.64
CA THR A 361 -23.58 -12.64 8.50
C THR A 361 -24.86 -13.45 8.65
N ASP A 362 -25.55 -13.70 7.55
CA ASP A 362 -26.88 -14.33 7.57
C ASP A 362 -26.83 -15.86 7.50
N ASP A 363 -25.62 -16.42 7.51
CA ASP A 363 -25.42 -17.87 7.45
C ASP A 363 -25.85 -18.54 8.76
N PRO A 364 -26.88 -19.42 8.74
CA PRO A 364 -27.43 -20.03 9.95
C PRO A 364 -26.42 -20.94 10.66
N LYS A 365 -25.39 -21.48 9.96
CA LYS A 365 -24.40 -22.39 10.56
C LYS A 365 -23.58 -21.74 11.67
N CYS A 366 -23.49 -20.42 11.68
CA CYS A 366 -22.62 -19.71 12.61
C CYS A 366 -23.16 -19.63 14.05
N GLY A 367 -24.44 -19.96 14.28
CA GLY A 367 -25.04 -19.96 15.62
C GLY A 367 -24.93 -18.62 16.35
N GLN A 368 -24.60 -18.65 17.65
CA GLN A 368 -24.52 -17.47 18.50
C GLN A 368 -23.35 -16.55 18.11
N ARG A 369 -23.65 -15.29 17.76
CA ARG A 369 -22.67 -14.31 17.25
C ARG A 369 -21.77 -13.65 18.29
N VAL A 370 -22.16 -13.73 19.56
CA VAL A 370 -21.40 -13.17 20.67
C VAL A 370 -20.97 -14.29 21.59
N ILE A 371 -19.67 -14.53 21.66
CA ILE A 371 -19.07 -15.58 22.49
C ILE A 371 -18.44 -14.92 23.73
N LYS A 372 -18.72 -15.47 24.91
CA LYS A 372 -18.22 -14.96 26.19
C LYS A 372 -17.47 -16.08 26.93
N PRO A 373 -16.22 -16.39 26.53
CA PRO A 373 -15.47 -17.47 27.16
C PRO A 373 -15.14 -17.13 28.61
N THR A 374 -15.02 -18.16 29.44
CA THR A 374 -14.56 -18.05 30.83
C THR A 374 -13.11 -18.56 30.94
N SER A 375 -12.58 -18.71 32.15
CA SER A 375 -11.25 -19.30 32.36
C SER A 375 -11.16 -20.76 31.88
N THR A 376 -12.30 -21.45 31.81
CA THR A 376 -12.38 -22.82 31.28
C THR A 376 -12.43 -22.75 29.74
N PRO A 377 -11.59 -23.54 29.03
CA PRO A 377 -11.63 -23.63 27.58
C PRO A 377 -13.03 -23.91 27.03
N SER A 378 -13.47 -23.07 26.10
CA SER A 378 -14.67 -23.29 25.29
C SER A 378 -14.28 -23.55 23.84
N LYS A 379 -15.09 -24.36 23.14
CA LYS A 379 -14.84 -24.84 21.77
C LYS A 379 -15.80 -24.19 20.77
N LEU A 380 -15.29 -23.87 19.59
CA LEU A 380 -16.03 -23.43 18.41
C LEU A 380 -15.56 -24.22 17.19
N ASN A 381 -16.46 -25.01 16.61
CA ASN A 381 -16.18 -25.81 15.42
C ASN A 381 -16.88 -25.23 14.21
N MET A 382 -16.17 -25.21 13.08
CA MET A 382 -16.75 -24.83 11.81
C MET A 382 -16.09 -25.62 10.69
N THR A 383 -16.88 -26.17 9.79
CA THR A 383 -16.42 -26.91 8.61
C THR A 383 -17.35 -26.65 7.44
N GLY A 384 -16.85 -26.81 6.23
CA GLY A 384 -17.68 -26.69 5.05
C GLY A 384 -17.83 -25.24 4.57
N HIS A 385 -18.76 -25.07 3.63
CA HIS A 385 -19.18 -23.76 3.16
C HIS A 385 -19.88 -23.00 4.28
N ALA A 386 -19.22 -21.95 4.77
CA ALA A 386 -19.83 -21.01 5.69
C ALA A 386 -19.10 -19.66 5.67
N ASN A 387 -19.82 -18.58 5.95
CA ASN A 387 -19.25 -17.26 6.15
C ASN A 387 -19.75 -16.66 7.46
N CYS A 388 -18.88 -16.67 8.46
CA CYS A 388 -19.26 -16.38 9.83
C CYS A 388 -18.37 -15.31 10.45
N ILE A 389 -18.99 -14.32 11.09
CA ILE A 389 -18.30 -13.34 11.93
C ILE A 389 -18.83 -13.47 13.36
N TRP A 390 -17.92 -13.51 14.33
CA TRP A 390 -18.24 -13.54 15.75
C TRP A 390 -17.51 -12.45 16.52
N LYS A 391 -18.18 -11.91 17.52
CA LYS A 391 -17.59 -11.05 18.55
C LYS A 391 -17.29 -11.89 19.78
N VAL A 392 -16.02 -12.00 20.14
CA VAL A 392 -15.59 -12.64 21.38
C VAL A 392 -15.31 -11.55 22.41
N LYS A 393 -15.93 -11.63 23.59
CA LYS A 393 -15.82 -10.60 24.62
C LYS A 393 -15.70 -11.18 26.02
N VAL A 394 -14.70 -10.71 26.75
CA VAL A 394 -14.47 -10.99 28.18
C VAL A 394 -14.52 -9.69 29.00
N PRO A 395 -14.60 -9.75 30.34
CA PRO A 395 -14.57 -8.55 31.19
C PRO A 395 -13.33 -7.68 30.95
N LYS A 396 -13.41 -6.38 31.23
CA LYS A 396 -12.24 -5.49 31.18
C LYS A 396 -11.14 -6.01 32.14
N GLY A 397 -9.88 -5.72 31.83
CA GLY A 397 -8.72 -6.25 32.57
C GLY A 397 -8.40 -7.72 32.29
N HIS A 398 -9.01 -8.30 31.26
CA HIS A 398 -8.73 -9.65 30.78
C HIS A 398 -8.37 -9.63 29.30
N THR A 399 -7.76 -10.72 28.86
CA THR A 399 -7.46 -10.99 27.46
C THR A 399 -8.03 -12.35 27.09
N ILE A 400 -8.02 -12.68 25.80
CA ILE A 400 -8.56 -13.93 25.26
C ILE A 400 -7.41 -14.69 24.61
N GLN A 401 -7.26 -15.95 24.96
CA GLN A 401 -6.35 -16.86 24.29
C GLN A 401 -7.13 -17.78 23.37
N PHE A 402 -6.65 -17.93 22.15
CA PHE A 402 -7.17 -18.80 21.11
C PHE A 402 -6.12 -19.86 20.75
N TRP A 403 -6.55 -21.08 20.41
CA TRP A 403 -5.67 -22.09 19.82
C TRP A 403 -6.52 -23.11 19.04
N PHE A 404 -5.88 -23.82 18.12
CA PHE A 404 -6.56 -24.76 17.24
C PHE A 404 -6.12 -26.19 17.51
N HIS A 405 -7.07 -27.11 17.65
CA HIS A 405 -6.78 -28.55 17.54
C HIS A 405 -6.87 -29.02 16.08
N LYS A 406 -7.70 -28.35 15.28
CA LYS A 406 -7.83 -28.57 13.83
C LYS A 406 -7.77 -27.23 13.11
N PHE A 407 -6.93 -27.14 12.08
CA PHE A 407 -6.75 -25.95 11.25
C PHE A 407 -6.48 -26.39 9.80
N GLU A 408 -7.54 -26.63 9.05
CA GLU A 408 -7.48 -27.11 7.68
C GLU A 408 -7.95 -26.01 6.73
N PHE A 409 -7.05 -25.12 6.35
CA PHE A 409 -7.32 -24.06 5.38
C PHE A 409 -6.42 -24.23 4.17
N SER A 410 -6.98 -23.97 2.98
CA SER A 410 -6.20 -24.00 1.74
C SER A 410 -5.14 -22.90 1.78
N CYS A 411 -3.95 -23.17 1.24
CA CYS A 411 -2.86 -22.21 1.31
C CYS A 411 -2.87 -21.29 0.09
N SER A 412 -3.00 -19.98 0.34
CA SER A 412 -2.77 -18.92 -0.63
C SER A 412 -2.12 -17.70 0.05
N LYS A 413 -1.44 -16.86 -0.72
CA LYS A 413 -0.81 -15.62 -0.24
C LYS A 413 -1.14 -14.48 -1.22
N PRO A 414 -1.98 -13.50 -0.85
CA PRO A 414 -2.77 -13.44 0.40
C PRO A 414 -3.78 -14.58 0.53
N CYS A 415 -4.28 -14.83 1.75
CA CYS A 415 -5.46 -15.66 1.93
C CYS A 415 -6.67 -14.99 1.29
N SER A 416 -7.42 -15.74 0.45
CA SER A 416 -8.49 -15.20 -0.39
C SER A 416 -9.89 -15.57 0.11
N ASP A 417 -10.26 -16.84 0.01
CA ASP A 417 -11.64 -17.33 0.08
C ASP A 417 -11.84 -18.39 1.16
N HIS A 418 -10.75 -19.08 1.55
CA HIS A 418 -10.74 -20.10 2.58
C HIS A 418 -9.73 -19.77 3.70
N TYR A 419 -10.19 -19.11 4.76
CA TYR A 419 -9.31 -18.62 5.83
C TYR A 419 -10.01 -18.44 7.19
N PHE A 420 -9.19 -18.36 8.24
CA PHE A 420 -9.57 -17.84 9.54
C PHE A 420 -9.05 -16.41 9.71
N GLY A 421 -9.94 -15.46 10.00
CA GLY A 421 -9.60 -14.06 10.23
C GLY A 421 -9.69 -13.69 11.70
N ILE A 422 -8.77 -12.86 12.21
CA ILE A 422 -8.83 -12.34 13.59
C ILE A 422 -8.39 -10.88 13.72
N LYS A 423 -9.24 -10.07 14.38
CA LYS A 423 -8.85 -8.78 14.98
C LYS A 423 -8.58 -9.02 16.46
N TYR A 424 -7.31 -9.00 16.84
CA TYR A 424 -6.85 -9.30 18.20
C TYR A 424 -6.15 -8.12 18.90
N LYS A 425 -5.81 -7.07 18.15
CA LYS A 425 -5.17 -5.85 18.67
C LYS A 425 -6.14 -5.01 19.48
N LYS A 426 -5.62 -4.12 20.31
CA LYS A 426 -6.44 -3.23 21.16
C LYS A 426 -7.20 -2.19 20.32
N ASP A 427 -6.56 -1.66 19.29
CA ASP A 427 -7.23 -0.81 18.30
C ASP A 427 -7.92 -1.70 17.25
N MET A 428 -9.25 -1.65 17.26
CA MET A 428 -10.11 -2.44 16.37
C MET A 428 -10.15 -1.90 14.93
N ALA A 429 -9.58 -0.71 14.68
CA ALA A 429 -9.43 -0.20 13.33
C ALA A 429 -8.41 -0.98 12.50
N TYR A 430 -7.41 -1.62 13.13
CA TYR A 430 -6.40 -2.42 12.43
C TYR A 430 -7.02 -3.49 11.57
N SER A 431 -6.52 -3.64 10.35
CA SER A 431 -6.90 -4.69 9.40
C SER A 431 -6.83 -6.08 10.04
N MET A 432 -7.75 -6.95 9.64
CA MET A 432 -7.90 -8.28 10.23
C MET A 432 -6.75 -9.19 9.79
N ALA A 433 -6.05 -9.82 10.73
CA ALA A 433 -5.07 -10.84 10.37
C ALA A 433 -5.77 -12.03 9.71
N LEU A 434 -5.41 -12.33 8.46
CA LEU A 434 -5.95 -13.43 7.66
C LEU A 434 -4.96 -14.60 7.73
N LEU A 435 -5.43 -15.72 8.26
CA LEU A 435 -4.64 -16.91 8.56
C LEU A 435 -5.15 -18.08 7.72
N CYS A 436 -4.23 -18.65 6.95
CA CYS A 436 -4.42 -19.87 6.17
C CYS A 436 -3.07 -20.61 6.08
N CYS A 437 -2.97 -21.69 5.29
CA CYS A 437 -1.80 -22.56 5.20
C CYS A 437 -1.52 -23.37 6.48
N ASN A 438 -0.96 -22.74 7.50
CA ASN A 438 -0.42 -23.40 8.69
C ASN A 438 -1.14 -22.95 9.95
N ASN A 439 -1.26 -23.86 10.93
CA ASN A 439 -1.79 -23.53 12.24
C ASN A 439 -0.89 -22.45 12.91
N PRO A 440 -1.44 -21.29 13.29
CA PRO A 440 -0.67 -20.19 13.88
C PRO A 440 -0.23 -20.45 15.33
N GLY A 441 -0.66 -21.57 15.93
CA GLY A 441 -0.46 -21.85 17.35
C GLY A 441 -1.38 -21.01 18.24
N ALA A 442 -0.91 -20.70 19.44
CA ALA A 442 -1.70 -19.95 20.41
C ALA A 442 -1.67 -18.45 20.10
N ILE A 443 -2.84 -17.82 20.00
CA ILE A 443 -2.99 -16.38 19.77
C ILE A 443 -3.51 -15.72 21.04
N GLN A 444 -2.84 -14.65 21.46
CA GLN A 444 -3.22 -13.87 22.64
C GLN A 444 -3.67 -12.48 22.21
N THR A 445 -4.88 -12.07 22.60
CA THR A 445 -5.37 -10.71 22.32
C THR A 445 -4.69 -9.67 23.21
N GLU A 446 -4.57 -8.43 22.71
CA GLU A 446 -4.05 -7.28 23.46
C GLU A 446 -5.10 -6.66 24.39
N GLY A 447 -6.39 -6.92 24.11
CA GLY A 447 -7.54 -6.42 24.85
C GLY A 447 -8.57 -7.49 25.19
N ASN A 448 -9.71 -7.06 25.72
CA ASN A 448 -10.79 -7.93 26.20
C ASN A 448 -11.86 -8.24 25.14
N VAL A 449 -11.63 -7.84 23.89
CA VAL A 449 -12.53 -8.07 22.75
C VAL A 449 -11.68 -8.58 21.59
N ALA A 450 -12.23 -9.51 20.81
CA ALA A 450 -11.72 -9.90 19.52
C ALA A 450 -12.88 -10.08 18.53
N ILE A 451 -12.61 -9.85 17.25
CA ILE A 451 -13.51 -10.25 16.16
C ILE A 451 -12.84 -11.39 15.43
N ILE A 452 -13.55 -12.51 15.28
CA ILE A 452 -13.07 -13.65 14.51
C ILE A 452 -13.99 -13.87 13.31
N LYS A 453 -13.39 -14.31 12.19
CA LYS A 453 -14.09 -14.63 10.95
C LYS A 453 -13.70 -16.02 10.49
N TYR A 454 -14.68 -16.78 10.05
CA TYR A 454 -14.47 -17.99 9.26
C TYR A 454 -14.99 -17.73 7.86
N SER A 455 -14.15 -17.95 6.86
CA SER A 455 -14.54 -18.01 5.45
C SER A 455 -14.21 -19.41 4.93
N GLY A 456 -15.22 -20.18 4.58
CA GLY A 456 -15.07 -21.54 4.06
C GLY A 456 -15.74 -21.69 2.70
N THR A 457 -14.99 -22.17 1.72
CA THR A 457 -15.45 -22.49 0.35
C THR A 457 -15.27 -23.97 -0.01
N TRP A 458 -14.85 -24.80 0.95
CA TRP A 458 -14.60 -26.23 0.75
C TRP A 458 -15.51 -27.06 1.65
N SER A 459 -16.03 -28.18 1.14
CA SER A 459 -17.10 -28.94 1.81
C SER A 459 -16.71 -29.67 3.10
N THR A 460 -15.45 -30.09 3.26
CA THR A 460 -15.03 -30.96 4.39
C THR A 460 -13.97 -30.36 5.32
N ARG A 461 -13.31 -29.29 4.89
CA ARG A 461 -12.22 -28.63 5.63
C ARG A 461 -12.77 -27.58 6.60
N GLY A 462 -11.96 -27.19 7.57
CA GLY A 462 -12.32 -26.13 8.51
C GLY A 462 -11.47 -26.12 9.79
N MET A 463 -12.07 -25.73 10.90
CA MET A 463 -11.38 -25.50 12.17
C MET A 463 -12.08 -26.11 13.38
N GLU A 464 -11.26 -26.48 14.35
CA GLU A 464 -11.65 -26.72 15.73
C GLU A 464 -10.87 -25.72 16.59
N LEU A 465 -11.54 -24.62 16.91
CA LEU A 465 -10.99 -23.50 17.65
C LEU A 465 -11.38 -23.62 19.12
N TYR A 466 -10.40 -23.47 20.00
CA TYR A 466 -10.63 -23.29 21.42
C TYR A 466 -10.29 -21.88 21.84
N MET A 467 -10.98 -21.41 22.87
CA MET A 467 -10.75 -20.10 23.45
C MET A 467 -11.02 -20.07 24.95
N ARG A 468 -10.26 -19.25 25.67
CA ARG A 468 -10.47 -18.99 27.11
C ARG A 468 -10.13 -17.54 27.48
N GLN A 469 -10.69 -17.09 28.59
CA GLN A 469 -10.34 -15.86 29.27
C GLN A 469 -9.05 -16.05 30.07
N ASN A 470 -8.09 -15.14 29.88
CA ASN A 470 -6.91 -15.00 30.71
C ASN A 470 -6.98 -13.69 31.50
N ARG A 471 -6.53 -13.69 32.77
CA ARG A 471 -6.25 -12.44 33.47
C ARG A 471 -5.09 -11.73 32.78
N TYR A 472 -5.10 -10.40 32.75
CA TYR A 472 -3.96 -9.61 32.29
C TYR A 472 -2.73 -10.04 33.12
N LYS A 473 -1.87 -10.90 32.58
CA LYS A 473 -0.52 -11.03 33.10
C LYS A 473 0.20 -9.80 32.57
N TYR A 474 0.69 -8.96 33.47
CA TYR A 474 1.59 -7.85 33.15
C TYR A 474 2.86 -8.44 32.51
N MET A 475 2.81 -8.75 31.22
CA MET A 475 3.94 -9.25 30.43
C MET A 475 4.76 -8.03 29.98
N GLN A 476 5.36 -7.33 30.95
CA GLN A 476 6.26 -6.21 30.67
C GLN A 476 7.75 -6.55 30.87
N HIS A 477 8.15 -7.83 30.88
CA HIS A 477 9.56 -8.18 31.18
C HIS A 477 10.16 -9.36 30.42
N ILE A 478 9.91 -9.50 29.11
CA ILE A 478 10.68 -10.48 28.30
C ILE A 478 11.42 -9.88 27.09
N TYR A 479 11.17 -8.62 26.71
CA TYR A 479 11.86 -8.02 25.54
C TYR A 479 12.80 -6.84 25.83
N GLU A 480 13.10 -6.52 27.09
CA GLU A 480 14.11 -5.49 27.44
C GLU A 480 15.45 -6.05 27.94
N LYS A 481 15.63 -7.38 27.93
CA LYS A 481 16.94 -8.00 28.16
C LYS A 481 17.17 -9.17 27.22
N LYS A 482 17.66 -8.87 26.01
CA LYS A 482 18.68 -9.67 25.32
C LYS A 482 19.30 -8.88 24.18
#